data_AF-A0A3D6BV43-F1
#
_entry.id   AF-A0A3D6BV43-F1
#
_cell.length_a   1.000
_cell.length_b   1.000
_cell.length_c   1.000
_cell.angle_alpha   90.00
_cell.angle_beta   90.00
_cell.angle_gamma   90.00
#
_symmetry.space_group_name_H-M   'P 1'
#
loop_
_entity.id
_entity.type
_entity.pdbx_description
1 polymer ?
#
loop_
_entity_poly.entity_id
_entity_poly.type
_entity_poly.pdbx_seq_one_letter_code
_entity_poly.pdbx_strand_id
1 'polypeptide(L)'
;LTNTGYKKAYSQAMSKFDAIHRLVDVYAPDQIELALTSDDVKRIHASGKKVAMIGVENGFPIGLDIKNVEKFYNLGARYMSLAHNGHSQLSDSHTGEANGVWLNNGLSDLGKEVIGEMNRLGMMIDVSHPSKEAMKQMIALSKTPIIASHSAVRALSNESRNLDDELLQWLKQNGGVVQVVALDDYLNINKMNTRNKKIISIQKQVADSLGVKWYASKEEVMALKPQEKNEFFGYYKKVLDLANAKANKIEGFPPNVNVADLVDHIDYIVEKIGIEHVGISSDFDGGGGIEGWNDAS
;
A
#
# COMPACT_ATOMS: atom_id res chain seq x y z
N LEU A 1 6.31 4.97 -19.95
CA LEU A 1 7.24 3.83 -20.04
C LEU A 1 8.46 4.24 -20.86
N THR A 2 9.56 4.69 -20.23
CA THR A 2 10.75 5.19 -20.95
C THR A 2 12.05 4.72 -20.29
N ASN A 3 13.12 4.56 -21.08
CA ASN A 3 14.44 4.15 -20.56
C ASN A 3 14.98 5.10 -19.48
N THR A 4 14.79 6.40 -19.64
CA THR A 4 15.16 7.40 -18.63
C THR A 4 14.35 7.22 -17.34
N GLY A 5 13.05 6.92 -17.46
CA GLY A 5 12.19 6.61 -16.32
C GLY A 5 12.68 5.39 -15.55
N TYR A 6 12.96 4.29 -16.25
CA TYR A 6 13.45 3.05 -15.62
C TYR A 6 14.76 3.28 -14.87
N LYS A 7 15.74 3.96 -15.49
CA LYS A 7 17.03 4.25 -14.84
C LYS A 7 16.84 5.08 -13.57
N LYS A 8 15.98 6.11 -13.61
CA LYS A 8 15.68 6.94 -12.44
C LYS A 8 15.04 6.12 -11.32
N ALA A 9 14.03 5.31 -11.64
CA ALA A 9 13.33 4.48 -10.67
C ALA A 9 14.25 3.41 -10.07
N TYR A 10 15.11 2.81 -10.89
CA TYR A 10 16.13 1.88 -10.43
C TYR A 10 17.08 2.51 -9.41
N SER A 11 17.64 3.68 -9.71
CA SER A 11 18.51 4.39 -8.76
C SER A 11 17.80 4.69 -7.44
N GLN A 12 16.52 5.09 -7.49
CA GLN A 12 15.71 5.31 -6.30
C GLN A 12 15.47 4.03 -5.49
N ALA A 13 15.16 2.92 -6.15
CA ALA A 13 15.00 1.62 -5.50
C ALA A 13 16.31 1.19 -4.81
N MET A 14 17.44 1.30 -5.49
CA MET A 14 18.75 0.98 -4.92
C MET A 14 19.09 1.83 -3.69
N SER A 15 18.75 3.13 -3.70
CA SER A 15 18.91 3.99 -2.53
C SER A 15 18.02 3.57 -1.34
N LYS A 16 16.81 3.04 -1.60
CA LYS A 16 15.95 2.49 -0.54
C LYS A 16 16.50 1.18 0.03
N PHE A 17 17.00 0.28 -0.81
CA PHE A 17 17.71 -0.93 -0.34
C PHE A 17 18.90 -0.56 0.55
N ASP A 18 19.76 0.39 0.11
CA ASP A 18 20.89 0.88 0.92
C ASP A 18 20.44 1.44 2.27
N ALA A 19 19.37 2.25 2.28
CA ALA A 19 18.84 2.82 3.52
C ALA A 19 18.35 1.73 4.51
N ILE A 20 17.67 0.69 4.03
CA ILE A 20 17.20 -0.42 4.87
C ILE A 20 18.38 -1.21 5.43
N HIS A 21 19.36 -1.56 4.60
CA HIS A 21 20.58 -2.26 5.05
C HIS A 21 21.34 -1.44 6.08
N ARG A 22 21.52 -0.13 5.86
CA ARG A 22 22.15 0.76 6.85
C ARG A 22 21.36 0.86 8.14
N LEU A 23 20.03 0.82 8.10
CA LEU A 23 19.20 0.81 9.30
C LEU A 23 19.51 -0.43 10.16
N VAL A 24 19.49 -1.62 9.55
CA VAL A 24 19.68 -2.89 10.29
C VAL A 24 21.15 -3.20 10.62
N ASP A 25 22.11 -2.74 9.82
CA ASP A 25 23.52 -3.10 10.01
C ASP A 25 24.31 -2.04 10.79
N VAL A 26 23.92 -0.76 10.69
CA VAL A 26 24.72 0.37 11.20
C VAL A 26 23.97 1.15 12.28
N TYR A 27 22.74 1.58 12.01
CA TYR A 27 22.05 2.51 12.90
C TYR A 27 21.35 1.84 14.08
N ALA A 28 20.84 0.63 13.89
CA ALA A 28 20.03 -0.06 14.89
C ALA A 28 20.27 -1.60 14.95
N PRO A 29 21.51 -2.10 14.86
CA PRO A 29 21.79 -3.55 14.78
C PRO A 29 21.34 -4.36 15.99
N ASP A 30 21.24 -3.71 17.16
CA ASP A 30 20.75 -4.33 18.39
C ASP A 30 19.22 -4.24 18.56
N GLN A 31 18.53 -3.52 17.68
CA GLN A 31 17.08 -3.27 17.79
C GLN A 31 16.25 -3.89 16.67
N ILE A 32 16.80 -3.99 15.45
CA ILE A 32 16.08 -4.48 14.28
C ILE A 32 17.00 -5.33 13.40
N GLU A 33 16.47 -6.39 12.81
CA GLU A 33 17.23 -7.32 11.97
C GLU A 33 16.42 -7.71 10.73
N LEU A 34 17.10 -7.88 9.60
CA LEU A 34 16.49 -8.28 8.34
C LEU A 34 16.17 -9.78 8.34
N ALA A 35 14.91 -10.13 8.12
CA ALA A 35 14.45 -11.49 7.92
C ALA A 35 14.34 -11.83 6.43
N LEU A 36 14.89 -12.99 6.05
CA LEU A 36 14.83 -13.51 4.69
C LEU A 36 13.95 -14.75 4.56
N THR A 37 13.57 -15.34 5.70
CA THR A 37 12.76 -16.54 5.81
C THR A 37 11.78 -16.42 6.98
N SER A 38 10.74 -17.26 7.02
CA SER A 38 9.82 -17.33 8.16
C SER A 38 10.51 -17.78 9.46
N ASP A 39 11.58 -18.56 9.36
CA ASP A 39 12.38 -18.95 10.52
C ASP A 39 13.25 -17.81 11.03
N ASP A 40 13.75 -16.92 10.16
CA ASP A 40 14.37 -15.67 10.59
C ASP A 40 13.38 -14.78 11.35
N VAL A 41 12.14 -14.64 10.85
CA VAL A 41 11.09 -13.87 11.55
C VAL A 41 10.92 -14.38 12.98
N LYS A 42 10.76 -15.70 13.16
CA LYS A 42 10.59 -16.32 14.49
C LYS A 42 11.83 -16.12 15.36
N ARG A 43 13.03 -16.37 14.82
CA ARG A 43 14.31 -16.24 15.55
C ARG A 43 14.55 -14.80 16.00
N ILE A 44 14.38 -13.83 15.12
CA ILE A 44 14.59 -12.40 15.41
C ILE A 44 13.57 -11.94 16.45
N HIS A 45 12.30 -12.29 16.29
CA HIS A 45 11.27 -11.95 17.26
C HIS A 45 11.57 -12.54 18.65
N ALA A 46 11.97 -13.81 18.72
CA ALA A 46 12.35 -14.47 19.97
C ALA A 46 13.57 -13.83 20.66
N SER A 47 14.43 -13.12 19.92
CA SER A 47 15.57 -12.38 20.47
C SER A 47 15.18 -11.03 21.09
N GLY A 48 13.93 -10.58 20.92
CA GLY A 48 13.44 -9.27 21.36
C GLY A 48 13.68 -8.12 20.38
N LYS A 49 14.34 -8.38 19.24
CA LYS A 49 14.51 -7.41 18.15
C LYS A 49 13.22 -7.28 17.32
N LYS A 50 13.08 -6.13 16.66
CA LYS A 50 12.10 -5.91 15.59
C LYS A 50 12.53 -6.66 14.33
N VAL A 51 11.55 -7.08 13.54
CA VAL A 51 11.77 -7.79 12.28
C VAL A 51 11.60 -6.80 11.13
N ALA A 52 12.62 -6.69 10.27
CA ALA A 52 12.51 -6.03 8.98
C ALA A 52 12.32 -7.08 7.87
N MET A 53 11.42 -6.82 6.93
CA MET A 53 11.30 -7.56 5.67
C MET A 53 11.24 -6.55 4.52
N ILE A 54 11.71 -6.93 3.34
CA ILE A 54 11.73 -6.04 2.18
C ILE A 54 10.70 -6.47 1.14
N GLY A 55 9.78 -5.56 0.84
CA GLY A 55 8.87 -5.62 -0.31
C GLY A 55 9.25 -4.63 -1.39
N VAL A 56 9.02 -4.98 -2.65
CA VAL A 56 9.15 -4.06 -3.79
C VAL A 56 7.76 -3.74 -4.32
N GLU A 57 7.19 -2.64 -3.83
CA GLU A 57 5.97 -2.10 -4.41
C GLU A 57 6.29 -1.37 -5.71
N ASN A 58 5.67 -1.81 -6.82
CA ASN A 58 5.94 -1.44 -8.20
C ASN A 58 7.21 -2.07 -8.81
N GLY A 59 7.01 -2.98 -9.77
CA GLY A 59 8.08 -3.60 -10.57
C GLY A 59 8.71 -2.68 -11.61
N PHE A 60 8.23 -1.44 -11.78
CA PHE A 60 8.81 -0.47 -12.72
C PHE A 60 10.35 -0.30 -12.63
N PRO A 61 10.99 -0.30 -11.43
CA PRO A 61 12.43 -0.18 -11.30
C PRO A 61 13.25 -1.30 -11.96
N ILE A 62 12.69 -2.49 -12.20
CA ILE A 62 13.45 -3.57 -12.89
C ILE A 62 13.74 -3.21 -14.35
N GLY A 63 12.99 -2.25 -14.92
CA GLY A 63 13.08 -1.85 -16.32
C GLY A 63 12.74 -3.01 -17.27
N LEU A 64 13.58 -3.22 -18.28
CA LEU A 64 13.44 -4.29 -19.27
C LEU A 64 14.44 -5.44 -19.04
N ASP A 65 15.19 -5.41 -17.93
CA ASP A 65 16.18 -6.44 -17.60
C ASP A 65 15.67 -7.29 -16.45
N ILE A 66 15.19 -8.49 -16.78
CA ILE A 66 14.64 -9.45 -15.81
C ILE A 66 15.64 -9.86 -14.72
N LYS A 67 16.95 -9.73 -14.97
CA LYS A 67 18.00 -10.03 -13.97
C LYS A 67 17.92 -9.13 -12.74
N ASN A 68 17.26 -7.97 -12.85
CA ASN A 68 17.03 -7.11 -11.70
C ASN A 68 16.09 -7.73 -10.65
N VAL A 69 15.25 -8.71 -11.02
CA VAL A 69 14.41 -9.45 -10.06
C VAL A 69 15.32 -10.23 -9.09
N GLU A 70 16.25 -11.03 -9.62
CA GLU A 70 17.23 -11.76 -8.81
C GLU A 70 18.15 -10.82 -8.04
N LYS A 71 18.55 -9.68 -8.64
CA LYS A 71 19.32 -8.67 -7.93
C LYS A 71 18.57 -8.14 -6.70
N PHE A 72 17.29 -7.79 -6.83
CA PHE A 72 16.48 -7.31 -5.72
C PHE A 72 16.24 -8.41 -4.68
N TYR A 73 16.03 -9.65 -5.11
CA TYR A 73 15.93 -10.82 -4.23
C TYR A 73 17.19 -11.01 -3.37
N ASN A 74 18.37 -10.89 -3.99
CA ASN A 74 19.67 -11.01 -3.32
C ASN A 74 19.95 -9.85 -2.36
N LEU A 75 19.31 -8.70 -2.58
CA LEU A 75 19.31 -7.57 -1.64
C LEU A 75 18.28 -7.73 -0.51
N GLY A 76 17.56 -8.85 -0.46
CA GLY A 76 16.65 -9.20 0.62
C GLY A 76 15.16 -9.04 0.31
N ALA A 77 14.78 -8.60 -0.89
CA ALA A 77 13.37 -8.52 -1.26
C ALA A 77 12.70 -9.91 -1.27
N ARG A 78 11.50 -10.01 -0.69
CA ARG A 78 10.74 -11.28 -0.60
C ARG A 78 9.36 -11.24 -1.24
N TYR A 79 8.86 -10.06 -1.59
CA TYR A 79 7.70 -9.93 -2.47
C TYR A 79 7.84 -8.72 -3.40
N MET A 80 7.11 -8.75 -4.52
CA MET A 80 7.04 -7.63 -5.46
C MET A 80 5.66 -7.53 -6.11
N SER A 81 5.13 -6.31 -6.24
CA SER A 81 3.94 -6.04 -7.07
C SER A 81 4.36 -5.55 -8.45
N LEU A 82 3.66 -5.97 -9.51
CA LEU A 82 4.11 -5.64 -10.88
C LEU A 82 3.71 -4.22 -11.33
N ALA A 83 2.79 -3.57 -10.63
CA ALA A 83 2.38 -2.19 -10.87
C ALA A 83 2.07 -1.48 -9.54
N HIS A 84 1.93 -0.17 -9.59
CA HIS A 84 1.37 0.66 -8.52
C HIS A 84 0.27 1.54 -9.17
N ASN A 85 0.03 2.75 -8.69
CA ASN A 85 -0.79 3.73 -9.38
C ASN A 85 -0.17 4.11 -10.74
N GLY A 86 -0.75 3.57 -11.80
CA GLY A 86 -0.35 3.77 -13.20
C GLY A 86 0.30 2.51 -13.78
N HIS A 87 0.06 2.25 -15.06
CA HIS A 87 0.61 1.08 -15.75
C HIS A 87 2.13 1.03 -15.66
N SER A 88 2.67 -0.18 -15.49
CA SER A 88 4.09 -0.45 -15.66
C SER A 88 4.33 -1.13 -17.01
N GLN A 89 5.59 -1.41 -17.32
CA GLN A 89 6.00 -2.24 -18.45
C GLN A 89 5.64 -3.73 -18.27
N LEU A 90 5.16 -4.10 -17.08
CA LEU A 90 4.87 -5.48 -16.69
C LEU A 90 3.37 -5.75 -16.60
N SER A 91 2.60 -4.77 -16.13
CA SER A 91 1.21 -4.96 -15.75
C SER A 91 0.39 -3.69 -15.92
N ASP A 92 -0.88 -3.89 -16.28
CA ASP A 92 -1.90 -2.87 -16.12
C ASP A 92 -2.22 -2.62 -14.64
N SER A 93 -2.58 -1.38 -14.32
CA SER A 93 -2.89 -0.89 -12.96
C SER A 93 -4.39 -0.76 -12.74
N HIS A 94 -4.84 -0.89 -11.49
CA HIS A 94 -6.22 -0.60 -11.08
C HIS A 94 -6.65 0.84 -11.42
N THR A 95 -5.73 1.80 -11.48
CA THR A 95 -6.03 3.17 -11.95
C THR A 95 -6.27 3.22 -13.45
N GLY A 96 -5.65 2.34 -14.23
CA GLY A 96 -5.95 2.17 -15.65
C GLY A 96 -7.35 1.58 -15.83
N GLU A 97 -7.65 0.51 -15.07
CA GLU A 97 -8.98 -0.11 -15.02
C GLU A 97 -10.07 0.90 -14.68
N ALA A 98 -9.89 1.70 -13.62
CA ALA A 98 -10.85 2.74 -13.21
C ALA A 98 -11.11 3.77 -14.33
N ASN A 99 -10.10 4.06 -15.15
CA ASN A 99 -10.18 5.03 -16.24
C ASN A 99 -10.51 4.39 -17.59
N GLY A 100 -10.70 3.07 -17.67
CA GLY A 100 -10.90 2.34 -18.92
C GLY A 100 -9.70 2.34 -19.87
N VAL A 101 -8.48 2.52 -19.34
CA VAL A 101 -7.23 2.54 -20.10
C VAL A 101 -6.48 1.23 -19.87
N TRP A 102 -6.04 0.59 -20.97
CA TRP A 102 -5.37 -0.71 -20.95
C TRP A 102 -4.15 -0.68 -21.87
N LEU A 103 -3.00 -1.20 -21.43
CA LEU A 103 -1.82 -1.38 -22.27
C LEU A 103 -1.68 -2.82 -22.76
N ASN A 104 -1.97 -3.79 -21.91
CA ASN A 104 -1.75 -5.21 -22.21
C ASN A 104 -2.99 -6.08 -21.97
N ASN A 105 -4.08 -5.50 -21.46
CA ASN A 105 -5.25 -6.23 -20.95
C ASN A 105 -4.84 -7.24 -19.87
N GLY A 106 -4.09 -6.74 -18.88
CA GLY A 106 -3.50 -7.57 -17.82
C GLY A 106 -1.98 -7.46 -17.80
N LEU A 107 -1.29 -8.58 -18.05
CA LEU A 107 0.18 -8.67 -18.07
C LEU A 107 0.74 -8.48 -19.48
N SER A 108 1.87 -7.77 -19.58
CA SER A 108 2.72 -7.82 -20.78
C SER A 108 3.44 -9.17 -20.87
N ASP A 109 4.04 -9.49 -22.02
CA ASP A 109 4.85 -10.70 -22.14
C ASP A 109 6.05 -10.70 -21.19
N LEU A 110 6.70 -9.55 -20.99
CA LEU A 110 7.74 -9.39 -19.98
C LEU A 110 7.19 -9.61 -18.56
N GLY A 111 5.97 -9.15 -18.27
CA GLY A 111 5.31 -9.40 -16.99
C GLY A 111 5.13 -10.89 -16.70
N LYS A 112 4.75 -11.68 -17.72
CA LYS A 112 4.62 -13.14 -17.59
C LYS A 112 5.98 -13.81 -17.34
N GLU A 113 7.04 -13.35 -18.02
CA GLU A 113 8.40 -13.83 -17.75
C GLU A 113 8.85 -13.52 -16.31
N VAL A 114 8.55 -12.32 -15.82
CA VAL A 114 8.84 -11.91 -14.43
C VAL A 114 8.12 -12.78 -13.41
N ILE A 115 6.85 -13.16 -13.66
CA ILE A 115 6.15 -14.14 -12.80
C ILE A 115 6.91 -15.47 -12.76
N GLY A 116 7.41 -15.95 -13.91
CA GLY A 116 8.24 -17.15 -13.97
C GLY A 116 9.50 -17.05 -13.13
N GLU A 117 10.20 -15.91 -13.19
CA GLU A 117 11.42 -15.66 -12.43
C GLU A 117 11.18 -15.51 -10.92
N MET A 118 10.10 -14.84 -10.53
CA MET A 118 9.68 -14.74 -9.13
C MET A 118 9.41 -16.12 -8.54
N ASN A 119 8.69 -17.00 -9.27
CA ASN A 119 8.48 -18.38 -8.85
C ASN A 119 9.79 -19.19 -8.77
N ARG A 120 10.74 -18.98 -9.69
CA ARG A 120 12.06 -19.65 -9.67
C ARG A 120 12.84 -19.29 -8.40
N LEU A 121 12.80 -18.02 -8.01
CA LEU A 121 13.54 -17.49 -6.86
C LEU A 121 12.86 -17.76 -5.51
N GLY A 122 11.55 -17.98 -5.51
CA GLY A 122 10.75 -17.99 -4.29
C GLY A 122 10.40 -16.58 -3.79
N MET A 123 10.29 -15.61 -4.71
CA MET A 123 9.77 -14.28 -4.40
C MET A 123 8.23 -14.30 -4.51
N MET A 124 7.54 -13.89 -3.45
CA MET A 124 6.08 -13.84 -3.44
C MET A 124 5.55 -12.79 -4.43
N ILE A 125 4.48 -13.13 -5.14
CA ILE A 125 3.80 -12.22 -6.06
C ILE A 125 2.76 -11.45 -5.27
N ASP A 126 2.84 -10.11 -5.33
CA ASP A 126 1.88 -9.22 -4.69
C ASP A 126 0.91 -8.63 -5.70
N VAL A 127 -0.39 -8.77 -5.43
CA VAL A 127 -1.48 -8.31 -6.29
C VAL A 127 -2.15 -7.02 -5.79
N SER A 128 -1.64 -6.40 -4.74
CA SER A 128 -2.01 -5.01 -4.42
C SER A 128 -1.57 -4.05 -5.54
N HIS A 129 -2.53 -3.31 -6.13
CA HIS A 129 -2.43 -2.32 -7.25
C HIS A 129 -2.63 -2.78 -8.71
N PRO A 130 -2.17 -3.95 -9.19
CA PRO A 130 -2.51 -4.42 -10.53
C PRO A 130 -4.02 -4.39 -10.83
N SER A 131 -4.38 -4.32 -12.11
CA SER A 131 -5.80 -4.43 -12.50
C SER A 131 -6.33 -5.85 -12.25
N LYS A 132 -7.66 -6.00 -12.11
CA LYS A 132 -8.29 -7.32 -11.88
C LYS A 132 -7.87 -8.37 -12.91
N GLU A 133 -7.80 -8.00 -14.19
CA GLU A 133 -7.37 -8.92 -15.25
C GLU A 133 -5.89 -9.31 -15.11
N ALA A 134 -5.03 -8.37 -14.70
CA ALA A 134 -3.63 -8.71 -14.39
C ALA A 134 -3.55 -9.67 -13.20
N MET A 135 -4.30 -9.43 -12.12
CA MET A 135 -4.34 -10.31 -10.94
C MET A 135 -4.76 -11.74 -11.32
N LYS A 136 -5.80 -11.88 -12.16
CA LYS A 136 -6.26 -13.17 -12.68
C LYS A 136 -5.13 -13.93 -13.40
N GLN A 137 -4.39 -13.24 -14.26
CA GLN A 137 -3.29 -13.84 -15.00
C GLN A 137 -2.10 -14.18 -14.09
N MET A 138 -1.79 -13.34 -13.10
CA MET A 138 -0.78 -13.63 -12.09
C MET A 138 -1.12 -14.90 -11.30
N ILE A 139 -2.37 -15.03 -10.85
CA ILE A 139 -2.85 -16.22 -10.13
C ILE A 139 -2.74 -17.47 -11.01
N ALA A 140 -3.17 -17.39 -12.27
CA ALA A 140 -3.14 -18.52 -13.19
C ALA A 140 -1.71 -18.98 -13.54
N LEU A 141 -0.74 -18.06 -13.55
CA LEU A 141 0.66 -18.34 -13.85
C LEU A 141 1.50 -18.70 -12.63
N SER A 142 1.05 -18.33 -11.42
CA SER A 142 1.78 -18.60 -10.20
C SER A 142 1.80 -20.10 -9.86
N LYS A 143 2.95 -20.58 -9.39
CA LYS A 143 3.12 -21.95 -8.88
C LYS A 143 3.08 -22.02 -7.35
N THR A 144 2.97 -20.86 -6.70
CA THR A 144 3.00 -20.70 -5.25
C THR A 144 1.87 -19.75 -4.81
N PRO A 145 1.50 -19.77 -3.51
CA PRO A 145 0.59 -18.79 -2.95
C PRO A 145 1.02 -17.35 -3.23
N ILE A 146 0.09 -16.53 -3.69
CA ILE A 146 0.26 -15.09 -3.88
C ILE A 146 -0.24 -14.31 -2.65
N ILE A 147 0.06 -13.03 -2.58
CA ILE A 147 -0.44 -12.15 -1.51
C ILE A 147 -1.14 -10.93 -2.09
N ALA A 148 -2.12 -10.38 -1.37
CA ALA A 148 -2.50 -8.98 -1.50
C ALA A 148 -1.97 -8.27 -0.25
N SER A 149 -0.86 -7.55 -0.36
CA SER A 149 -0.14 -7.04 0.82
C SER A 149 -0.83 -5.87 1.54
N HIS A 150 -1.82 -5.25 0.91
CA HIS A 150 -2.60 -4.12 1.42
C HIS A 150 -3.82 -3.87 0.53
N SER A 151 -4.91 -4.58 0.79
CA SER A 151 -6.15 -4.43 0.02
C SER A 151 -7.39 -4.56 0.91
N ALA A 152 -8.50 -3.99 0.48
CA ALA A 152 -9.80 -4.13 1.15
C ALA A 152 -10.83 -4.74 0.17
N VAL A 153 -12.12 -4.80 0.53
CA VAL A 153 -13.15 -5.49 -0.26
C VAL A 153 -14.17 -4.54 -0.87
N ARG A 154 -14.54 -4.80 -2.13
CA ARG A 154 -15.49 -3.97 -2.90
C ARG A 154 -16.90 -4.00 -2.35
N ALA A 155 -17.29 -5.10 -1.70
CA ALA A 155 -18.61 -5.26 -1.12
C ALA A 155 -18.92 -4.20 -0.04
N LEU A 156 -17.89 -3.70 0.63
CA LEU A 156 -18.01 -2.69 1.70
C LEU A 156 -17.58 -1.29 1.25
N SER A 157 -16.55 -1.18 0.40
CA SER A 157 -16.17 0.08 -0.27
C SER A 157 -15.81 -0.19 -1.73
N ASN A 158 -16.66 0.23 -2.66
CA ASN A 158 -16.55 -0.12 -4.07
C ASN A 158 -15.54 0.76 -4.83
N GLU A 159 -14.26 0.40 -4.71
CA GLU A 159 -13.14 1.05 -5.39
C GLU A 159 -12.41 0.07 -6.30
N SER A 160 -11.81 0.56 -7.41
CA SER A 160 -11.05 -0.32 -8.31
C SER A 160 -9.87 -1.02 -7.62
N ARG A 161 -9.37 -0.37 -6.56
CA ARG A 161 -8.24 -0.83 -5.75
C ARG A 161 -8.58 -1.99 -4.80
N ASN A 162 -9.87 -2.21 -4.55
CA ASN A 162 -10.37 -3.25 -3.66
C ASN A 162 -10.68 -4.55 -4.42
N LEU A 163 -10.65 -5.66 -3.69
CA LEU A 163 -10.91 -7.00 -4.20
C LEU A 163 -12.42 -7.28 -4.23
N ASP A 164 -12.92 -7.83 -5.33
CA ASP A 164 -14.27 -8.38 -5.39
C ASP A 164 -14.30 -9.85 -4.99
N ASP A 165 -15.50 -10.39 -4.83
CA ASP A 165 -15.72 -11.77 -4.39
C ASP A 165 -15.06 -12.80 -5.33
N GLU A 166 -14.98 -12.52 -6.63
CA GLU A 166 -14.33 -13.41 -7.60
C GLU A 166 -12.81 -13.46 -7.36
N LEU A 167 -12.18 -12.30 -7.16
CA LEU A 167 -10.75 -12.22 -6.80
C LEU A 167 -10.46 -12.92 -5.48
N LEU A 168 -11.33 -12.75 -4.46
CA LEU A 168 -11.19 -13.45 -3.19
C LEU A 168 -11.21 -14.98 -3.39
N GLN A 169 -12.15 -15.50 -4.19
CA GLN A 169 -12.19 -16.94 -4.47
C GLN A 169 -10.96 -17.44 -5.23
N TRP A 170 -10.42 -16.67 -6.19
CA TRP A 170 -9.19 -17.05 -6.87
C TRP A 170 -7.98 -17.05 -5.92
N LEU A 171 -7.88 -16.07 -5.02
CA LEU A 171 -6.87 -16.03 -3.96
C LEU A 171 -6.96 -17.26 -3.05
N LYS A 172 -8.18 -17.62 -2.62
CA LYS A 172 -8.44 -18.84 -1.82
C LYS A 172 -7.96 -20.10 -2.54
N GLN A 173 -8.35 -20.28 -3.81
CA GLN A 173 -7.99 -21.45 -4.61
C GLN A 173 -6.48 -21.56 -4.81
N ASN A 174 -5.79 -20.43 -4.93
CA ASN A 174 -4.33 -20.37 -5.01
C ASN A 174 -3.63 -20.63 -3.67
N GLY A 175 -4.34 -20.51 -2.54
CA GLY A 175 -3.76 -20.60 -1.20
C GLY A 175 -3.22 -19.26 -0.67
N GLY A 176 -3.54 -18.15 -1.32
CA GLY A 176 -3.00 -16.82 -1.02
C GLY A 176 -3.64 -16.14 0.20
N VAL A 177 -3.06 -15.01 0.61
CA VAL A 177 -3.50 -14.26 1.81
C VAL A 177 -3.80 -12.81 1.45
N VAL A 178 -4.90 -12.27 2.01
CA VAL A 178 -5.25 -10.85 1.94
C VAL A 178 -4.87 -10.16 3.25
N GLN A 179 -3.92 -9.24 3.19
CA GLN A 179 -3.60 -8.34 4.29
C GLN A 179 -4.54 -7.13 4.20
N VAL A 180 -5.50 -7.05 5.13
CA VAL A 180 -6.52 -6.00 5.11
C VAL A 180 -5.91 -4.67 5.51
N VAL A 181 -6.06 -3.68 4.64
CA VAL A 181 -5.38 -2.38 4.79
C VAL A 181 -6.20 -1.37 5.60
N ALA A 182 -5.54 -0.68 6.53
CA ALA A 182 -6.10 0.45 7.28
C ALA A 182 -6.00 1.79 6.51
N LEU A 183 -6.66 1.87 5.34
CA LEU A 183 -6.76 3.09 4.53
C LEU A 183 -8.23 3.52 4.42
N ASP A 184 -8.54 4.78 4.70
CA ASP A 184 -9.90 5.25 4.95
C ASP A 184 -10.83 5.20 3.73
N ASP A 185 -10.35 5.62 2.55
CA ASP A 185 -11.08 5.52 1.28
C ASP A 185 -11.33 4.06 0.87
N TYR A 186 -10.41 3.14 1.18
CA TYR A 186 -10.57 1.71 0.86
C TYR A 186 -11.47 0.98 1.84
N LEU A 187 -11.57 1.43 3.08
CA LEU A 187 -12.46 0.84 4.08
C LEU A 187 -13.88 1.40 3.99
N ASN A 188 -14.06 2.71 3.84
CA ASN A 188 -15.39 3.30 3.76
C ASN A 188 -15.38 4.68 3.11
N ILE A 189 -15.32 4.70 1.76
CA ILE A 189 -15.26 5.96 1.00
C ILE A 189 -16.46 6.87 1.26
N ASN A 190 -17.64 6.30 1.52
CA ASN A 190 -18.86 7.07 1.79
C ASN A 190 -18.77 7.80 3.15
N LYS A 191 -18.34 7.10 4.20
CA LYS A 191 -18.11 7.66 5.53
C LYS A 191 -17.02 8.74 5.49
N MET A 192 -15.89 8.45 4.83
CA MET A 192 -14.80 9.40 4.61
C MET A 192 -15.32 10.67 3.91
N ASN A 193 -15.97 10.54 2.75
CA ASN A 193 -16.49 11.67 1.98
C ASN A 193 -17.54 12.49 2.77
N THR A 194 -18.37 11.83 3.56
CA THR A 194 -19.39 12.49 4.38
C THR A 194 -18.77 13.35 5.46
N ARG A 195 -17.71 12.87 6.11
CA ARG A 195 -16.94 13.64 7.09
C ARG A 195 -16.14 14.76 6.42
N ASN A 196 -15.41 14.46 5.34
CA ASN A 196 -14.57 15.41 4.62
C ASN A 196 -15.35 16.67 4.18
N LYS A 197 -16.57 16.49 3.65
CA LYS A 197 -17.46 17.60 3.27
C LYS A 197 -17.75 18.58 4.42
N LYS A 198 -17.79 18.12 5.68
CA LYS A 198 -18.08 18.96 6.84
C LYS A 198 -16.81 19.50 7.50
N ILE A 199 -15.79 18.67 7.65
CA ILE A 199 -14.60 19.00 8.45
C ILE A 199 -13.69 20.02 7.78
N ILE A 200 -13.70 20.14 6.45
CA ILE A 200 -12.92 21.15 5.72
C ILE A 200 -13.19 22.58 6.22
N SER A 201 -14.46 22.89 6.52
CA SER A 201 -14.82 24.21 7.06
C SER A 201 -14.23 24.46 8.46
N ILE A 202 -14.14 23.42 9.28
CA ILE A 202 -13.54 23.47 10.62
C ILE A 202 -12.03 23.59 10.52
N GLN A 203 -11.39 22.82 9.64
CA GLN A 203 -9.95 22.91 9.36
C GLN A 203 -9.56 24.33 8.92
N LYS A 204 -10.35 24.94 8.02
CA LYS A 204 -10.13 26.33 7.62
C LYS A 204 -10.25 27.29 8.80
N GLN A 205 -11.30 27.18 9.62
CA GLN A 205 -11.45 28.03 10.82
C GLN A 205 -10.28 27.87 11.81
N VAL A 206 -9.75 26.66 11.97
CA VAL A 206 -8.60 26.38 12.81
C VAL A 206 -7.32 26.96 12.21
N ALA A 207 -7.10 26.82 10.90
CA ALA A 207 -5.97 27.42 10.23
C ALA A 207 -6.00 28.96 10.32
N ASP A 208 -7.17 29.56 10.10
CA ASP A 208 -7.38 31.01 10.23
C ASP A 208 -7.07 31.48 11.67
N SER A 209 -7.48 30.73 12.70
CA SER A 209 -7.20 31.07 14.11
C SER A 209 -5.73 30.90 14.50
N LEU A 210 -4.98 30.06 13.78
CA LEU A 210 -3.53 29.90 13.91
C LEU A 210 -2.75 30.88 13.04
N GLY A 211 -3.43 31.67 12.19
CA GLY A 211 -2.78 32.60 11.25
C GLY A 211 -2.00 31.89 10.13
N VAL A 212 -2.36 30.65 9.78
CA VAL A 212 -1.70 29.87 8.74
C VAL A 212 -2.62 29.68 7.53
N LYS A 213 -2.02 29.53 6.35
CA LYS A 213 -2.76 29.30 5.10
C LYS A 213 -3.22 27.85 5.00
N TRP A 214 -4.50 27.60 4.71
CA TRP A 214 -5.01 26.25 4.48
C TRP A 214 -5.20 25.95 3.00
N TYR A 215 -4.71 24.79 2.57
CA TYR A 215 -4.98 24.21 1.25
C TYR A 215 -5.90 23.01 1.45
N ALA A 216 -7.07 23.05 0.81
CA ALA A 216 -8.17 22.13 1.09
C ALA A 216 -8.19 20.92 0.15
N SER A 217 -7.35 20.89 -0.88
CA SER A 217 -7.24 19.74 -1.79
C SER A 217 -5.80 19.27 -1.98
N LYS A 218 -5.67 17.99 -2.38
CA LYS A 218 -4.37 17.38 -2.70
C LYS A 218 -3.71 18.07 -3.88
N GLU A 219 -4.48 18.50 -4.87
CA GLU A 219 -4.00 19.19 -6.08
C GLU A 219 -3.37 20.53 -5.71
N GLU A 220 -4.01 21.30 -4.83
CA GLU A 220 -3.46 22.56 -4.32
C GLU A 220 -2.13 22.34 -3.61
N VAL A 221 -2.04 21.35 -2.73
CA VAL A 221 -0.82 21.01 -1.99
C VAL A 221 0.29 20.52 -2.92
N MET A 222 -0.06 19.75 -3.96
CA MET A 222 0.90 19.23 -4.94
C MET A 222 1.42 20.30 -5.89
N ALA A 223 0.69 21.39 -6.10
CA ALA A 223 1.12 22.53 -6.90
C ALA A 223 2.08 23.49 -6.15
N LEU A 224 2.24 23.32 -4.83
CA LEU A 224 3.11 24.17 -4.01
C LEU A 224 4.59 23.99 -4.35
N LYS A 225 5.36 25.08 -4.19
CA LYS A 225 6.83 25.00 -4.22
C LYS A 225 7.33 24.21 -3.00
N PRO A 226 8.53 23.59 -3.07
CA PRO A 226 9.05 22.77 -1.98
C PRO A 226 9.07 23.47 -0.61
N GLN A 227 9.42 24.75 -0.56
CA GLN A 227 9.43 25.53 0.68
C GLN A 227 8.01 25.70 1.27
N GLU A 228 7.05 26.12 0.45
CA GLU A 228 5.65 26.29 0.87
C GLU A 228 5.03 24.95 1.32
N LYS A 229 5.42 23.86 0.66
CA LYS A 229 5.01 22.50 1.02
C LYS A 229 5.56 22.10 2.38
N ASN A 230 6.84 22.38 2.66
CA ASN A 230 7.45 22.11 3.96
C ASN A 230 6.80 22.94 5.08
N GLU A 231 6.52 24.21 4.83
CA GLU A 231 5.80 25.08 5.76
C GLU A 231 4.40 24.52 6.05
N PHE A 232 3.65 24.15 5.01
CA PHE A 232 2.32 23.54 5.14
C PHE A 232 2.34 22.27 6.01
N PHE A 233 3.24 21.33 5.74
CA PHE A 233 3.35 20.12 6.54
C PHE A 233 3.82 20.36 7.98
N GLY A 234 4.49 21.49 8.26
CA GLY A 234 4.86 21.88 9.61
C GLY A 234 3.68 22.17 10.55
N TYR A 235 2.55 22.65 10.02
CA TYR A 235 1.32 22.88 10.81
C TYR A 235 0.16 21.96 10.45
N TYR A 236 0.28 21.16 9.38
CA TYR A 236 -0.79 20.30 8.87
C TYR A 236 -1.41 19.41 9.95
N LYS A 237 -0.59 18.60 10.64
CA LYS A 237 -1.05 17.70 11.71
C LYS A 237 -1.76 18.45 12.83
N LYS A 238 -1.21 19.59 13.26
CA LYS A 238 -1.81 20.43 14.32
C LYS A 238 -3.20 20.95 13.92
N VAL A 239 -3.39 21.37 12.67
CA VAL A 239 -4.70 21.80 12.16
C VAL A 239 -5.68 20.63 12.17
N LEU A 240 -5.26 19.45 11.69
CA LEU A 240 -6.09 18.25 11.70
C LEU A 240 -6.52 17.86 13.12
N ASP A 241 -5.58 17.80 14.07
CA ASP A 241 -5.83 17.41 15.46
C ASP A 241 -6.83 18.35 16.14
N LEU A 242 -6.64 19.67 16.00
CA LEU A 242 -7.54 20.68 16.55
C LEU A 242 -8.91 20.67 15.88
N ALA A 243 -8.96 20.47 14.56
CA ALA A 243 -10.21 20.36 13.82
C ALA A 243 -10.99 19.11 14.24
N ASN A 244 -10.32 17.97 14.40
CA ASN A 244 -10.90 16.73 14.91
C ASN A 244 -11.41 16.90 16.35
N ALA A 245 -10.61 17.51 17.24
CA ALA A 245 -11.02 17.78 18.62
C ALA A 245 -12.24 18.71 18.71
N LYS A 246 -12.37 19.68 17.78
CA LYS A 246 -13.56 20.54 17.67
C LYS A 246 -14.76 19.78 17.11
N ALA A 247 -14.55 18.99 16.05
CA ALA A 247 -15.57 18.17 15.42
C ALA A 247 -16.18 17.14 16.38
N ASN A 248 -15.35 16.49 17.21
CA ASN A 248 -15.78 15.48 18.17
C ASN A 248 -16.66 16.03 19.32
N LYS A 249 -16.74 17.36 19.47
CA LYS A 249 -17.64 18.02 20.43
C LYS A 249 -19.00 18.40 19.81
N ILE A 250 -19.16 18.26 18.50
CA ILE A 250 -20.39 18.56 17.79
C ILE A 250 -21.26 17.30 17.77
N GLU A 251 -22.42 17.37 18.40
CA GLU A 251 -23.39 16.27 18.39
C GLU A 251 -23.79 15.92 16.95
N GLY A 252 -23.78 14.63 16.61
CA GLY A 252 -24.12 14.15 15.26
C GLY A 252 -23.09 14.49 14.18
N PHE A 253 -21.87 14.89 14.54
CA PHE A 253 -20.80 15.06 13.54
C PHE A 253 -20.40 13.68 12.96
N PRO A 254 -20.27 13.54 11.63
CA PRO A 254 -19.93 12.25 11.01
C PRO A 254 -18.60 11.71 11.55
N PRO A 255 -18.53 10.45 12.03
CA PRO A 255 -17.32 9.87 12.60
C PRO A 255 -16.22 9.65 11.54
N ASN A 256 -14.96 9.48 11.95
CA ASN A 256 -13.92 9.02 11.03
C ASN A 256 -14.13 7.54 10.69
N VAL A 257 -13.52 7.11 9.59
CA VAL A 257 -13.22 5.69 9.39
C VAL A 257 -12.29 5.23 10.52
N ASN A 258 -12.59 4.06 11.10
CA ASN A 258 -11.99 3.60 12.34
C ASN A 258 -11.77 2.08 12.34
N VAL A 259 -11.20 1.55 13.43
CA VAL A 259 -10.87 0.12 13.56
C VAL A 259 -12.08 -0.80 13.36
N ALA A 260 -13.30 -0.37 13.66
CA ALA A 260 -14.48 -1.20 13.39
C ALA A 260 -14.70 -1.40 11.88
N ASP A 261 -14.51 -0.36 11.05
CA ASP A 261 -14.60 -0.51 9.58
C ASP A 261 -13.50 -1.46 9.05
N LEU A 262 -12.30 -1.45 9.66
CA LEU A 262 -11.25 -2.42 9.33
C LEU A 262 -11.66 -3.85 9.68
N VAL A 263 -12.24 -4.05 10.87
CA VAL A 263 -12.71 -5.37 11.33
C VAL A 263 -13.87 -5.87 10.47
N ASP A 264 -14.78 -5.01 10.02
CA ASP A 264 -15.86 -5.39 9.09
C ASP A 264 -15.30 -6.01 7.80
N HIS A 265 -14.20 -5.45 7.27
CA HIS A 265 -13.50 -6.01 6.12
C HIS A 265 -12.80 -7.34 6.42
N ILE A 266 -12.19 -7.47 7.60
CA ILE A 266 -11.59 -8.74 8.05
C ILE A 266 -12.67 -9.82 8.16
N ASP A 267 -13.76 -9.55 8.87
CA ASP A 267 -14.87 -10.49 9.06
C ASP A 267 -15.47 -10.92 7.72
N TYR A 268 -15.66 -9.98 6.79
CA TYR A 268 -16.13 -10.29 5.43
C TYR A 268 -15.20 -11.27 4.71
N ILE A 269 -13.88 -11.06 4.78
CA ILE A 269 -12.91 -11.95 4.14
C ILE A 269 -12.89 -13.31 4.83
N VAL A 270 -12.92 -13.35 6.16
CA VAL A 270 -12.99 -14.60 6.93
C VAL A 270 -14.21 -15.42 6.53
N GLU A 271 -15.38 -14.79 6.41
CA GLU A 271 -16.62 -15.46 5.97
C GLU A 271 -16.47 -16.03 4.55
N LYS A 272 -15.86 -15.28 3.62
CA LYS A 272 -15.79 -15.65 2.20
C LYS A 272 -14.73 -16.71 1.91
N ILE A 273 -13.56 -16.58 2.52
CA ILE A 273 -12.38 -17.39 2.15
C ILE A 273 -11.69 -18.10 3.31
N GLY A 274 -12.04 -17.79 4.56
CA GLY A 274 -11.54 -18.48 5.75
C GLY A 274 -10.42 -17.73 6.47
N ILE A 275 -10.29 -17.98 7.78
CA ILE A 275 -9.36 -17.28 8.67
C ILE A 275 -7.87 -17.45 8.30
N GLU A 276 -7.52 -18.56 7.65
CA GLU A 276 -6.14 -18.84 7.20
C GLU A 276 -5.70 -17.94 6.02
N HIS A 277 -6.62 -17.20 5.41
CA HIS A 277 -6.37 -16.38 4.22
C HIS A 277 -6.45 -14.87 4.49
N VAL A 278 -6.44 -14.45 5.76
CA VAL A 278 -6.54 -13.04 6.14
C VAL A 278 -5.41 -12.63 7.08
N GLY A 279 -4.94 -11.39 6.91
CA GLY A 279 -4.04 -10.71 7.82
C GLY A 279 -4.33 -9.21 7.85
N ILE A 280 -3.39 -8.41 8.32
CA ILE A 280 -3.58 -6.97 8.56
C ILE A 280 -2.36 -6.21 8.01
N SER A 281 -2.62 -5.08 7.37
CA SER A 281 -1.60 -4.10 7.02
C SER A 281 -2.08 -2.68 7.31
N SER A 282 -1.14 -1.77 7.56
CA SER A 282 -1.47 -0.39 7.90
C SER A 282 -1.37 0.57 6.73
N ASP A 283 -0.47 0.31 5.78
CA ASP A 283 -0.03 1.30 4.78
C ASP A 283 0.52 2.60 5.43
N PHE A 284 1.13 2.48 6.62
CA PHE A 284 1.79 3.61 7.29
C PHE A 284 2.90 4.19 6.41
N ASP A 285 3.04 5.52 6.47
CA ASP A 285 3.89 6.34 5.60
C ASP A 285 3.55 6.27 4.09
N GLY A 286 2.62 5.41 3.68
CA GLY A 286 2.03 5.32 2.33
C GLY A 286 0.69 6.06 2.18
N GLY A 287 0.04 6.37 3.30
CA GLY A 287 -1.24 7.09 3.36
C GLY A 287 -2.21 6.53 4.39
N GLY A 288 -1.92 5.34 4.92
CA GLY A 288 -2.75 4.65 5.90
C GLY A 288 -2.68 5.18 7.31
N GLY A 289 -3.61 4.67 8.12
CA GLY A 289 -3.97 5.19 9.43
C GLY A 289 -5.47 5.48 9.51
N ILE A 290 -6.11 5.01 10.57
CA ILE A 290 -7.54 5.19 10.85
C ILE A 290 -7.75 5.55 12.32
N GLU A 291 -8.93 6.09 12.67
CA GLU A 291 -9.24 6.37 14.06
C GLU A 291 -9.15 5.09 14.92
N GLY A 292 -8.29 5.12 15.94
CA GLY A 292 -7.95 3.97 16.78
C GLY A 292 -6.66 3.23 16.38
N TRP A 293 -6.10 3.47 15.19
CA TRP A 293 -4.81 2.92 14.75
C TRP A 293 -4.13 3.83 13.70
N ASN A 294 -3.33 4.79 14.17
CA ASN A 294 -2.75 5.85 13.32
C ASN A 294 -1.21 5.82 13.24
N ASP A 295 -0.56 4.92 13.97
CA ASP A 295 0.88 4.69 13.93
C ASP A 295 1.21 3.29 14.48
N ALA A 296 2.50 2.95 14.49
CA ALA A 296 3.01 1.65 14.90
C ALA A 296 3.33 1.53 16.42
N SER A 297 2.90 2.49 17.25
CA SER A 297 3.23 2.52 18.69
C SER A 297 2.40 1.58 19.57
#